data_AF-C1BQW5-F1
#
_entry.id   AF-C1BQW5-F1
#
_cell.length_a   1.000
_cell.length_b   1.000
_cell.length_c   1.000
_cell.angle_alpha   90.00
_cell.angle_beta   90.00
_cell.angle_gamma   90.00
#
_symmetry.space_group_name_H-M   'P 1'
#
loop_
_entity.id
_entity.type
_entity.pdbx_description
1 polymer ?
#
loop_
_entity_poly.entity_id
_entity_poly.type
_entity_poly.pdbx_seq_one_letter_code
_entity_poly.pdbx_strand_id
1 'polypeptide(L)'
;MSVKSSHQAMESSFKDLPLYALGFLLRVGLWFLGPDLSERVELSTPLNSHKQLLEGAKMSSMGLDPYSGVIVHETPLVLQGYLFLTDKIPSWELLYIALDLLTAFILQANARAAANDLLQREKNRKVHEEAKEMLLKPETLRQMPKYSALGFLCNPFVIANCVAKTTTTLHNLVLACLILCMSKKNRFLGSFFLAASTYLNLYTVMLLVPLVLSLKSSSLLKEFLATGTYFLGFLLGLLWLSYEMGGGTQFLFSVYGFTLSVPELTPNMGLFWYFFTEMFEHFRLFFIATFQVNVFIYLLPLSIKLRAEPYLLCLTLLSLISIFKSYPSYGDVGFYLSLLSGLPHLGPFMKQSSFVANMLLAATVLGPILFQLWIYNGSANANYFFAINLVFGTAQIFLVTDVLFAQVKRYFFLEKGFTQVNAQGEKELSKLKLNSF
;
A
#
# COMPACT_ATOMS: atom_id res chain seq x y z
N MET A 1 35.27 0.63 -7.42
CA MET A 1 33.89 0.55 -7.96
C MET A 1 32.87 1.41 -7.20
N SER A 2 33.01 1.63 -5.88
CA SER A 2 32.07 2.42 -5.05
C SER A 2 31.91 3.91 -5.42
N VAL A 3 33.00 4.60 -5.79
CA VAL A 3 32.96 6.06 -6.07
C VAL A 3 32.35 6.40 -7.44
N LYS A 4 32.46 5.50 -8.43
CA LYS A 4 31.80 5.68 -9.74
C LYS A 4 30.30 5.43 -9.67
N SER A 5 29.83 4.53 -8.81
CA SER A 5 28.39 4.30 -8.61
C SER A 5 27.72 5.43 -7.81
N SER A 6 28.43 6.08 -6.88
CA SER A 6 27.91 7.27 -6.18
C SER A 6 27.84 8.50 -7.08
N HIS A 7 28.85 8.75 -7.92
CA HIS A 7 28.81 9.86 -8.90
C HIS A 7 27.71 9.69 -9.96
N GLN A 8 27.53 8.48 -10.52
CA GLN A 8 26.42 8.21 -11.46
C GLN A 8 25.04 8.29 -10.80
N ALA A 9 24.92 7.90 -9.52
CA ALA A 9 23.68 8.07 -8.77
C ALA A 9 23.36 9.56 -8.56
N MET A 10 24.36 10.39 -8.27
CA MET A 10 24.20 11.83 -8.05
C MET A 10 23.83 12.58 -9.34
N GLU A 11 24.49 12.28 -10.47
CA GLU A 11 24.12 12.84 -11.79
C GLU A 11 22.72 12.41 -12.25
N SER A 12 22.30 11.18 -11.95
CA SER A 12 20.94 10.74 -12.24
C SER A 12 19.90 11.50 -11.39
N SER A 13 20.26 11.90 -10.17
CA SER A 13 19.37 12.60 -9.24
C SER A 13 19.02 14.02 -9.71
N PHE A 14 19.95 14.72 -10.37
CA PHE A 14 19.68 16.05 -10.94
C PHE A 14 18.73 16.01 -12.14
N LYS A 15 18.76 14.93 -12.94
CA LYS A 15 17.84 14.77 -14.09
C LYS A 15 16.39 14.54 -13.67
N ASP A 16 16.18 13.98 -12.48
CA ASP A 16 14.86 13.72 -11.93
C ASP A 16 14.33 14.92 -11.11
N LEU A 17 15.13 15.97 -10.88
CA LEU A 17 14.71 17.15 -10.10
C LEU A 17 13.39 17.79 -10.60
N PRO A 18 13.15 17.96 -11.92
CA PRO A 18 11.89 18.52 -12.41
C PRO A 18 10.66 17.70 -11.99
N LEU A 19 10.82 16.38 -11.84
CA LEU A 19 9.75 15.48 -11.41
C LEU A 19 9.37 15.70 -9.95
N TYR A 20 10.37 15.82 -9.06
CA TYR A 20 10.12 16.11 -7.65
C TYR A 20 9.58 17.54 -7.47
N ALA A 21 10.05 18.50 -8.26
CA ALA A 21 9.50 19.85 -8.28
C ALA A 21 8.02 19.85 -8.68
N LEU A 22 7.64 19.09 -9.72
CA LEU A 22 6.23 18.92 -10.10
C LEU A 22 5.42 18.31 -8.95
N GLY A 23 5.90 17.22 -8.34
CA GLY A 23 5.21 16.56 -7.23
C GLY A 23 5.03 17.46 -6.00
N PHE A 24 6.02 18.31 -5.72
CA PHE A 24 5.96 19.34 -4.68
C PHE A 24 4.93 20.42 -5.02
N LEU A 25 4.99 20.99 -6.24
CA LEU A 25 4.07 22.03 -6.69
C LEU A 25 2.62 21.56 -6.72
N LEU A 26 2.35 20.30 -7.08
CA LEU A 26 0.99 19.75 -7.05
C LEU A 26 0.43 19.70 -5.62
N ARG A 27 1.25 19.29 -4.64
CA ARG A 27 0.85 19.22 -3.22
C ARG A 27 0.66 20.61 -2.63
N VAL A 28 1.63 21.50 -2.84
CA VAL A 28 1.57 22.90 -2.37
C VAL A 28 0.40 23.64 -3.03
N GLY A 29 0.23 23.48 -4.34
CA GLY A 29 -0.87 24.08 -5.09
C GLY A 29 -2.23 23.63 -4.56
N LEU A 30 -2.44 22.32 -4.38
CA LEU A 30 -3.69 21.81 -3.84
C LEU A 30 -3.89 22.19 -2.37
N TRP A 31 -2.82 22.30 -1.59
CA TRP A 31 -2.90 22.76 -0.20
C TRP A 31 -3.41 24.21 -0.10
N PHE A 32 -2.83 25.13 -0.87
CA PHE A 32 -3.16 26.55 -0.77
C PHE A 32 -4.42 26.94 -1.54
N LEU A 33 -4.70 26.28 -2.67
CA LEU A 33 -5.81 26.64 -3.56
C LEU A 33 -7.00 25.69 -3.45
N GLY A 34 -6.80 24.50 -2.89
CA GLY A 34 -7.84 23.48 -2.76
C GLY A 34 -8.71 23.65 -1.51
N PRO A 35 -9.82 22.89 -1.44
CA PRO A 35 -10.64 22.82 -0.23
C PRO A 35 -9.90 22.08 0.89
N ASP A 36 -10.32 22.30 2.14
CA ASP A 36 -9.85 21.47 3.25
C ASP A 36 -10.33 20.01 3.05
N LEU A 37 -9.37 19.10 2.98
CA LEU A 37 -9.60 17.67 2.76
C LEU A 37 -9.51 16.84 4.06
N SER A 38 -9.20 17.46 5.19
CA SER A 38 -8.90 16.78 6.46
C SER A 38 -10.11 16.05 7.09
N GLU A 39 -11.34 16.44 6.73
CA GLU A 39 -12.58 15.82 7.22
C GLU A 39 -13.24 14.88 6.20
N ARG A 40 -12.64 14.72 5.02
CA ARG A 40 -13.19 13.84 3.98
C ARG A 40 -13.10 12.39 4.43
N VAL A 41 -14.25 11.71 4.49
CA VAL A 41 -14.37 10.30 4.91
C VAL A 41 -13.59 9.33 4.01
N GLU A 42 -13.23 9.76 2.81
CA GLU A 42 -12.42 8.98 1.87
C GLU A 42 -10.93 8.98 2.21
N LEU A 43 -10.48 9.98 2.98
CA LEU A 43 -9.08 10.23 3.31
C LEU A 43 -8.83 10.03 4.81
N SER A 44 -9.68 10.62 5.63
CA SER A 44 -9.58 10.65 7.08
C SER A 44 -10.53 9.63 7.70
N THR A 45 -9.94 8.72 8.45
CA THR A 45 -10.57 7.62 9.17
C THR A 45 -10.16 7.71 10.64
N PRO A 46 -10.84 6.98 11.55
CA PRO A 46 -10.44 6.97 12.96
C PRO A 46 -9.00 6.50 13.20
N LEU A 47 -8.40 5.75 12.25
CA LEU A 47 -7.04 5.24 12.37
C LEU A 47 -5.97 6.17 11.78
N ASN A 48 -6.32 7.25 11.08
CA ASN A 48 -5.32 8.11 10.43
C ASN A 48 -5.65 9.62 10.47
N SER A 49 -6.63 10.01 11.27
CA SER A 49 -7.14 11.38 11.36
C SER A 49 -6.15 12.32 12.04
N HIS A 50 -5.78 13.38 11.32
CA HIS A 50 -4.98 14.49 11.83
C HIS A 50 -5.66 15.21 13.00
N LYS A 51 -6.98 15.39 12.94
CA LYS A 51 -7.74 16.13 13.96
C LYS A 51 -7.77 15.36 15.28
N GLN A 52 -8.05 14.06 15.22
CA GLN A 52 -8.01 13.20 16.39
C GLN A 52 -6.61 13.18 17.04
N LEU A 53 -5.55 13.20 16.23
CA LEU A 53 -4.18 13.27 16.73
C LEU A 53 -3.88 14.61 17.43
N LEU A 54 -4.34 15.74 16.88
CA LEU A 54 -4.24 17.06 17.52
C LEU A 54 -5.01 17.13 18.83
N GLU A 55 -6.23 16.59 18.87
CA GLU A 55 -7.04 16.52 20.09
C GLU A 55 -6.35 15.67 21.16
N GLY A 56 -5.82 14.51 20.77
CA GLY A 56 -5.01 13.65 21.63
C GLY A 56 -3.78 14.33 22.19
N ALA A 57 -3.04 15.04 21.34
CA ALA A 57 -1.87 15.81 21.75
C ALA A 57 -2.26 16.88 22.77
N LYS A 58 -3.35 17.62 22.51
CA LYS A 58 -3.87 18.63 23.43
C LYS A 58 -4.32 18.02 24.76
N MET A 59 -5.00 16.87 24.76
CA MET A 59 -5.36 16.15 25.99
C MET A 59 -4.14 15.76 26.81
N SER A 60 -3.12 15.21 26.14
CA SER A 60 -1.85 14.85 26.78
C SER A 60 -1.16 16.07 27.41
N SER A 61 -1.19 17.22 26.74
CA SER A 61 -0.64 18.49 27.29
C SER A 61 -1.37 18.97 28.55
N MET A 62 -2.63 18.56 28.74
CA MET A 62 -3.43 18.86 29.94
C MET A 62 -3.26 17.80 31.05
N GLY A 63 -2.38 16.81 30.87
CA GLY A 63 -2.16 15.73 31.83
C GLY A 63 -3.26 14.66 31.82
N LEU A 64 -4.13 14.64 30.80
CA LEU A 64 -5.15 13.61 30.62
C LEU A 64 -4.58 12.47 29.78
N ASP A 65 -4.98 11.24 30.09
CA ASP A 65 -4.61 10.07 29.29
C ASP A 65 -5.34 10.11 27.93
N PRO A 66 -4.62 10.26 26.80
CA PRO A 66 -5.24 10.34 25.48
C PRO A 66 -5.89 9.01 25.04
N TYR A 67 -5.55 7.88 25.69
CA TYR A 67 -6.08 6.56 25.37
C TYR A 67 -7.24 6.12 26.26
N SER A 68 -7.59 6.91 27.28
CA SER A 68 -8.72 6.64 28.17
C SER A 68 -10.09 6.80 27.50
N GLY A 69 -10.14 7.49 26.35
CA GLY A 69 -11.34 7.73 25.55
C GLY A 69 -11.29 7.10 24.16
N VAL A 70 -12.30 7.40 23.35
CA VAL A 70 -12.48 6.89 21.98
C VAL A 70 -11.96 7.87 20.92
N ILE A 71 -11.03 8.76 21.30
CA ILE A 71 -10.60 9.86 20.43
C ILE A 71 -9.34 9.47 19.65
N VAL A 72 -8.37 8.80 20.29
CA VAL A 72 -7.09 8.48 19.67
C VAL A 72 -6.92 6.99 19.48
N HIS A 73 -6.73 6.60 18.22
CA HIS A 73 -6.41 5.23 17.81
C HIS A 73 -5.03 5.12 17.15
N GLU A 74 -4.22 6.17 17.28
CA GLU A 74 -2.83 6.22 16.83
C GLU A 74 -1.85 5.78 17.91
N THR A 75 -0.69 5.30 17.48
CA THR A 75 0.29 4.71 18.40
C THR A 75 0.99 5.76 19.29
N PRO A 76 1.39 5.42 20.55
CA PRO A 76 1.99 6.40 21.46
C PRO A 76 3.25 7.07 20.91
N LEU A 77 4.07 6.32 20.16
CA LEU A 77 5.28 6.89 19.54
C LEU A 77 4.94 7.96 18.50
N VAL A 78 3.88 7.74 17.71
CA VAL A 78 3.41 8.73 16.73
C VAL A 78 2.84 9.95 17.44
N LEU A 79 2.01 9.75 18.47
CA LEU A 79 1.44 10.84 19.25
C LEU A 79 2.51 11.71 19.91
N GLN A 80 3.53 11.10 20.50
CA GLN A 80 4.63 11.81 21.14
C GLN A 80 5.54 12.52 20.14
N GLY A 81 5.80 11.89 18.99
CA GLY A 81 6.48 12.57 17.88
C GLY A 81 5.69 13.79 17.42
N TYR A 82 4.37 13.69 17.38
CA TYR A 82 3.49 14.77 16.98
C TYR A 82 3.49 15.94 17.98
N LEU A 83 3.39 15.66 19.28
CA LEU A 83 3.55 16.65 20.35
C LEU A 83 4.86 17.43 20.21
N PHE A 84 5.96 16.71 19.98
CA PHE A 84 7.26 17.34 19.76
C PHE A 84 7.24 18.27 18.54
N LEU A 85 6.63 17.85 17.43
CA LEU A 85 6.55 18.65 16.21
C LEU A 85 5.69 19.89 16.39
N THR A 86 4.51 19.76 16.99
CA THR A 86 3.57 20.88 17.19
C THR A 86 4.14 21.96 18.09
N ASP A 87 4.92 21.57 19.10
CA ASP A 87 5.45 22.50 20.10
C ASP A 87 6.75 23.19 19.65
N LYS A 88 7.59 22.48 18.88
CA LYS A 88 8.97 22.92 18.61
C LYS A 88 9.19 23.44 17.18
N ILE A 89 8.38 23.02 16.21
CA ILE A 89 8.66 23.27 14.79
C ILE A 89 7.56 24.15 14.17
N PRO A 90 7.87 25.38 13.74
CA PRO A 90 6.93 26.20 13.00
C PRO A 90 6.66 25.58 11.62
N SER A 91 5.41 25.65 11.15
CA SER A 91 5.01 25.07 9.86
C SER A 91 5.35 23.59 9.70
N TRP A 92 5.32 22.83 10.80
CA TRP A 92 5.62 21.39 10.83
C TRP A 92 4.75 20.59 9.84
N GLU A 93 3.60 21.11 9.42
CA GLU A 93 2.72 20.46 8.45
C GLU A 93 3.41 20.26 7.08
N LEU A 94 4.43 21.06 6.73
CA LEU A 94 5.27 20.83 5.53
C LEU A 94 6.00 19.48 5.58
N LEU A 95 6.12 18.86 6.76
CA LEU A 95 6.64 17.51 6.92
C LEU A 95 5.84 16.48 6.12
N TYR A 96 4.51 16.61 6.00
CA TYR A 96 3.71 15.67 5.20
C TYR A 96 4.16 15.63 3.73
N ILE A 97 4.49 16.80 3.17
CA ILE A 97 5.01 16.92 1.81
C ILE A 97 6.42 16.31 1.74
N ALA A 98 7.27 16.61 2.72
CA ALA A 98 8.63 16.05 2.79
C ALA A 98 8.63 14.51 2.89
N LEU A 99 7.75 13.94 3.71
CA LEU A 99 7.56 12.49 3.87
C LEU A 99 7.11 11.85 2.55
N ASP A 100 6.20 12.48 1.82
CA ASP A 100 5.73 12.02 0.52
C ASP A 100 6.84 12.04 -0.54
N LEU A 101 7.61 13.13 -0.62
CA LEU A 101 8.75 13.24 -1.54
C LEU A 101 9.83 12.21 -1.20
N LEU A 102 10.09 11.98 0.09
CA LEU A 102 11.01 10.95 0.54
C LEU A 102 10.49 9.54 0.19
N THR A 103 9.19 9.30 0.35
CA THR A 103 8.55 8.03 -0.05
C THR A 103 8.75 7.78 -1.55
N ALA A 104 8.50 8.78 -2.38
CA ALA A 104 8.75 8.70 -3.83
C ALA A 104 10.21 8.38 -4.15
N PHE A 105 11.16 9.01 -3.45
CA PHE A 105 12.59 8.76 -3.60
C PHE A 105 12.98 7.32 -3.23
N ILE A 106 12.43 6.80 -2.15
CA ILE A 106 12.66 5.42 -1.72
C ILE A 106 12.03 4.42 -2.69
N LEU A 107 10.82 4.70 -3.20
CA LEU A 107 10.17 3.89 -4.24
C LEU A 107 10.99 3.89 -5.54
N GLN A 108 11.56 5.04 -5.92
CA GLN A 108 12.46 5.12 -7.06
C GLN A 108 13.71 4.25 -6.87
N ALA A 109 14.33 4.29 -5.69
CA ALA A 109 15.48 3.45 -5.35
C ALA A 109 15.11 1.95 -5.34
N ASN A 110 13.90 1.63 -4.86
CA ASN A 110 13.35 0.28 -4.86
C ASN A 110 13.13 -0.23 -6.29
N ALA A 111 12.53 0.58 -7.16
CA ALA A 111 12.36 0.26 -8.58
C ALA A 111 13.70 0.04 -9.30
N ARG A 112 14.76 0.80 -8.96
CA ARG A 112 16.13 0.53 -9.47
C ARG A 112 16.63 -0.85 -9.04
N ALA A 113 16.46 -1.20 -7.77
CA ALA A 113 16.88 -2.50 -7.24
C ALA A 113 16.09 -3.66 -7.88
N ALA A 114 14.76 -3.52 -7.98
CA ALA A 114 13.88 -4.50 -8.62
C ALA A 114 14.20 -4.67 -10.11
N ALA A 115 14.44 -3.59 -10.85
CA ALA A 115 14.85 -3.63 -12.25
C ALA A 115 16.14 -4.44 -12.46
N ASN A 116 17.12 -4.29 -11.56
CA ASN A 116 18.37 -5.03 -11.61
C ASN A 116 18.17 -6.54 -11.33
N ASP A 117 17.38 -6.92 -10.32
CA ASP A 117 17.07 -8.33 -10.02
C ASP A 117 16.25 -8.96 -11.17
N LEU A 118 15.31 -8.22 -11.77
CA LEU A 118 14.57 -8.66 -12.97
C LEU A 118 15.50 -8.91 -14.15
N LEU A 119 16.41 -7.98 -14.47
CA LEU A 119 17.36 -8.13 -15.58
C LEU A 119 18.24 -9.37 -15.41
N GLN A 120 18.70 -9.64 -14.17
CA GLN A 120 19.49 -10.84 -13.88
C GLN A 120 18.67 -12.13 -14.05
N ARG A 121 17.40 -12.13 -13.62
CA ARG A 121 16.50 -13.27 -13.83
C ARG A 121 16.26 -13.54 -15.31
N GLU A 122 16.00 -12.50 -16.10
CA GLU A 122 15.72 -12.64 -17.53
C GLU A 122 16.93 -13.17 -18.31
N LYS A 123 18.16 -12.77 -17.96
CA LYS A 123 19.39 -13.29 -18.60
C LYS A 123 19.59 -14.80 -18.38
N ASN A 124 19.18 -15.30 -17.22
CA ASN A 124 19.39 -16.71 -16.83
C ASN A 124 18.17 -17.59 -17.13
N ARG A 125 17.07 -17.00 -17.62
CA ARG A 125 15.82 -17.71 -17.85
C ARG A 125 15.90 -18.51 -19.14
N LYS A 126 15.54 -19.79 -19.07
CA LYS A 126 15.28 -20.61 -20.26
C LYS A 126 13.90 -20.23 -20.79
N VAL A 127 13.83 -19.82 -22.05
CA VAL A 127 12.62 -19.32 -22.69
C VAL A 127 12.39 -20.08 -23.99
N HIS A 128 11.13 -20.30 -24.35
CA HIS A 128 10.74 -20.81 -25.66
C HIS A 128 11.26 -19.88 -26.77
N GLU A 129 11.66 -20.43 -27.91
CA GLU A 129 12.27 -19.66 -29.02
C GLU A 129 11.39 -18.48 -29.47
N GLU A 130 10.09 -18.71 -29.60
CA GLU A 130 9.10 -17.69 -29.95
C GLU A 130 9.03 -16.54 -28.93
N ALA A 131 9.23 -16.83 -27.64
CA ALA A 131 9.05 -15.86 -26.57
C ALA A 131 10.33 -15.10 -26.21
N LYS A 132 11.44 -15.29 -26.95
CA LYS A 132 12.68 -14.52 -26.75
C LYS A 132 12.48 -13.01 -26.92
N GLU A 133 11.59 -12.60 -27.83
CA GLU A 133 11.26 -11.19 -28.03
C GLU A 133 10.49 -10.56 -26.86
N MET A 134 9.88 -11.38 -25.99
CA MET A 134 9.16 -10.92 -24.79
C MET A 134 10.09 -10.67 -23.59
N LEU A 135 11.39 -10.99 -23.71
CA LEU A 135 12.37 -10.71 -22.69
C LEU A 135 12.52 -9.20 -22.47
N LEU A 136 12.69 -8.80 -21.20
CA LEU A 136 12.78 -7.39 -20.85
C LEU A 136 14.07 -6.79 -21.39
N LYS A 137 13.92 -5.75 -22.22
CA LYS A 137 15.06 -4.99 -22.74
C LYS A 137 15.66 -4.11 -21.63
N PRO A 138 16.99 -3.94 -21.59
CA PRO A 138 17.65 -3.07 -20.63
C PRO A 138 17.13 -1.63 -20.66
N GLU A 139 16.73 -1.14 -21.84
CA GLU A 139 16.19 0.21 -22.03
C GLU A 139 14.88 0.43 -21.28
N THR A 140 13.95 -0.53 -21.35
CA THR A 140 12.68 -0.49 -20.61
C THR A 140 12.92 -0.47 -19.11
N LEU A 141 13.88 -1.27 -18.63
CA LEU A 141 14.22 -1.35 -17.21
C LEU A 141 14.92 -0.09 -16.68
N ARG A 142 15.64 0.66 -17.53
CA ARG A 142 16.22 1.96 -17.15
C ARG A 142 15.17 3.03 -16.87
N GLN A 143 13.99 2.93 -17.47
CA GLN A 143 12.89 3.90 -17.28
C GLN A 143 12.00 3.57 -16.06
N MET A 144 11.99 2.31 -15.61
CA MET A 144 11.19 1.82 -14.49
C MET A 144 11.29 2.69 -13.21
N PRO A 145 12.47 3.17 -12.77
CA PRO A 145 12.58 4.06 -11.61
C PRO A 145 11.82 5.38 -11.79
N LYS A 146 11.92 5.98 -12.99
CA LYS A 146 11.24 7.24 -13.30
C LYS A 146 9.72 7.04 -13.28
N TYR A 147 9.23 5.95 -13.88
CA TYR A 147 7.80 5.61 -13.84
C TYR A 147 7.30 5.33 -12.42
N SER A 148 8.13 4.69 -11.57
CA SER A 148 7.79 4.48 -10.16
C SER A 148 7.62 5.78 -9.40
N ALA A 149 8.53 6.74 -9.58
CA ALA A 149 8.43 8.06 -8.96
C ALA A 149 7.21 8.85 -9.50
N LEU A 150 7.01 8.86 -10.82
CA LEU A 150 5.84 9.47 -11.45
C LEU A 150 4.52 8.89 -10.92
N GLY A 151 4.45 7.57 -10.85
CA GLY A 151 3.28 6.82 -10.40
C GLY A 151 2.88 7.13 -8.96
N PHE A 152 3.81 7.57 -8.11
CA PHE A 152 3.52 8.01 -6.75
C PHE A 152 3.28 9.53 -6.66
N LEU A 153 4.15 10.33 -7.27
CA LEU A 153 4.11 11.79 -7.15
C LEU A 153 2.88 12.42 -7.82
N CYS A 154 2.40 11.81 -8.91
CA CYS A 154 1.23 12.26 -9.67
C CYS A 154 -0.05 11.50 -9.32
N ASN A 155 -0.02 10.63 -8.31
CA ASN A 155 -1.20 9.86 -7.91
C ASN A 155 -2.20 10.75 -7.18
N PRO A 156 -3.44 10.92 -7.69
CA PRO A 156 -4.43 11.81 -7.07
C PRO A 156 -4.78 11.39 -5.65
N PHE A 157 -4.83 10.09 -5.36
CA PHE A 157 -5.11 9.59 -4.01
C PHE A 157 -3.99 9.91 -3.03
N VAL A 158 -2.73 9.79 -3.45
CA VAL A 158 -1.58 10.11 -2.59
C VAL A 158 -1.50 11.62 -2.36
N ILE A 159 -1.70 12.43 -3.41
CA ILE A 159 -1.71 13.90 -3.28
C ILE A 159 -2.81 14.34 -2.33
N ALA A 160 -4.05 13.86 -2.50
CA ALA A 160 -5.16 14.18 -1.62
C ALA A 160 -4.90 13.72 -0.19
N ASN A 161 -4.32 12.52 0.00
CA ASN A 161 -3.97 11.98 1.31
C ASN A 161 -2.91 12.83 2.05
N CYS A 162 -1.93 13.35 1.32
CA CYS A 162 -0.92 14.27 1.84
C CYS A 162 -1.51 15.61 2.25
N VAL A 163 -2.36 16.20 1.41
CA VAL A 163 -3.04 17.47 1.71
C VAL A 163 -4.04 17.34 2.86
N ALA A 164 -4.66 16.17 3.03
CA ALA A 164 -5.49 15.85 4.19
C ALA A 164 -4.69 15.61 5.49
N LYS A 165 -3.35 15.68 5.45
CA LYS A 165 -2.44 15.55 6.60
C LYS A 165 -2.60 14.24 7.38
N THR A 166 -3.01 13.18 6.71
CA THR A 166 -3.22 11.88 7.37
C THR A 166 -1.89 11.24 7.77
N THR A 167 -1.90 10.46 8.85
CA THR A 167 -0.73 9.67 9.28
C THR A 167 -0.35 8.57 8.28
N THR A 168 -1.23 8.25 7.33
CA THR A 168 -0.97 7.33 6.24
C THR A 168 0.25 7.72 5.41
N THR A 169 0.65 8.99 5.35
CA THR A 169 1.91 9.41 4.70
C THR A 169 3.15 8.79 5.37
N LEU A 170 3.17 8.74 6.71
CA LEU A 170 4.21 8.08 7.50
C LEU A 170 4.16 6.57 7.29
N HIS A 171 2.95 5.98 7.28
CA HIS A 171 2.77 4.55 7.05
C HIS A 171 3.31 4.14 5.67
N ASN A 172 3.03 4.94 4.65
CA ASN A 172 3.52 4.76 3.28
C ASN A 172 5.06 4.85 3.21
N LEU A 173 5.67 5.77 3.94
CA LEU A 173 7.14 5.86 4.03
C LEU A 173 7.75 4.59 4.63
N VAL A 174 7.20 4.11 5.75
CA VAL A 174 7.67 2.89 6.43
C VAL A 174 7.51 1.67 5.51
N LEU A 175 6.37 1.56 4.80
CA LEU A 175 6.15 0.52 3.80
C LEU A 175 7.14 0.61 2.63
N ALA A 176 7.44 1.81 2.12
CA ALA A 176 8.43 1.97 1.05
C ALA A 176 9.83 1.54 1.51
N CYS A 177 10.22 1.89 2.74
CA CYS A 177 11.46 1.42 3.36
C CYS A 177 11.53 -0.10 3.47
N LEU A 178 10.44 -0.74 3.92
CA LEU A 178 10.32 -2.20 3.99
C LEU A 178 10.54 -2.84 2.61
N ILE A 179 9.83 -2.37 1.58
CA ILE A 179 9.94 -2.94 0.23
C ILE A 179 11.35 -2.72 -0.35
N LEU A 180 11.99 -1.57 -0.09
CA LEU A 180 13.39 -1.36 -0.46
C LEU A 180 14.33 -2.37 0.23
N CYS A 181 14.12 -2.64 1.51
CA CYS A 181 14.90 -3.62 2.26
C CYS A 181 14.70 -5.04 1.72
N MET A 182 13.48 -5.39 1.31
CA MET A 182 13.19 -6.65 0.62
C MET A 182 13.95 -6.75 -0.71
N SER A 183 13.91 -5.70 -1.53
CA SER A 183 14.63 -5.66 -2.81
C SER A 183 16.14 -5.73 -2.65
N LYS A 184 16.68 -5.17 -1.56
CA LYS A 184 18.10 -5.26 -1.17
C LYS A 184 18.45 -6.54 -0.40
N LYS A 185 17.47 -7.38 -0.05
CA LYS A 185 17.64 -8.61 0.73
C LYS A 185 18.29 -8.39 2.10
N ASN A 186 18.01 -7.26 2.75
CA ASN A 186 18.53 -6.95 4.09
C ASN A 186 17.55 -7.42 5.17
N ARG A 187 17.91 -8.50 5.87
CA ARG A 187 17.08 -9.10 6.93
C ARG A 187 16.88 -8.14 8.10
N PHE A 188 17.94 -7.57 8.65
CA PHE A 188 17.88 -6.78 9.88
C PHE A 188 16.99 -5.54 9.72
N LEU A 189 17.29 -4.72 8.70
CA LEU A 189 16.48 -3.52 8.42
C LEU A 189 15.08 -3.89 7.92
N GLY A 190 14.94 -4.97 7.14
CA GLY A 190 13.63 -5.48 6.72
C GLY A 190 12.75 -5.87 7.89
N SER A 191 13.28 -6.61 8.87
CA SER A 191 12.57 -6.96 10.10
C SER A 191 12.20 -5.74 10.95
N PHE A 192 13.08 -4.74 11.02
CA PHE A 192 12.79 -3.47 11.71
C PHE A 192 11.64 -2.71 11.06
N PHE A 193 11.69 -2.46 9.75
CA PHE A 193 10.62 -1.74 9.05
C PHE A 193 9.32 -2.54 9.00
N LEU A 194 9.38 -3.88 8.98
CA LEU A 194 8.19 -4.72 9.13
C LEU A 194 7.58 -4.59 10.53
N ALA A 195 8.40 -4.58 11.58
CA ALA A 195 7.94 -4.36 12.95
C ALA A 195 7.32 -2.96 13.09
N ALA A 196 7.97 -1.92 12.57
CA ALA A 196 7.43 -0.57 12.54
C ALA A 196 6.11 -0.49 11.76
N SER A 197 6.02 -1.12 10.59
CA SER A 197 4.78 -1.18 9.81
C SER A 197 3.66 -1.91 10.56
N THR A 198 3.97 -3.03 11.22
CA THR A 198 2.98 -3.82 11.98
C THR A 198 2.52 -3.08 13.23
N TYR A 199 3.44 -2.37 13.86
CA TYR A 199 3.16 -1.51 14.99
C TYR A 199 2.16 -0.40 14.62
N LEU A 200 2.32 0.23 13.46
CA LEU A 200 1.42 1.27 12.94
C LEU A 200 0.10 0.71 12.37
N ASN A 201 0.17 -0.45 11.71
CA ASN A 201 -0.98 -1.12 11.12
C ASN A 201 -0.85 -2.64 11.23
N LEU A 202 -1.69 -3.23 12.09
CA LEU A 202 -1.71 -4.64 12.44
C LEU A 202 -1.71 -5.58 11.24
N TYR A 203 -2.47 -5.27 10.19
CA TYR A 203 -2.63 -6.15 9.02
C TYR A 203 -1.32 -6.37 8.25
N THR A 204 -0.37 -5.44 8.36
CA THR A 204 0.90 -5.53 7.65
C THR A 204 1.83 -6.64 8.16
N VAL A 205 1.46 -7.32 9.27
CA VAL A 205 2.10 -8.57 9.71
C VAL A 205 2.16 -9.63 8.61
N MET A 206 1.19 -9.63 7.69
CA MET A 206 1.15 -10.51 6.52
C MET A 206 2.39 -10.37 5.62
N LEU A 207 3.07 -9.21 5.66
CA LEU A 207 4.27 -8.93 4.88
C LEU A 207 5.53 -9.62 5.42
N LEU A 208 5.45 -10.34 6.55
CA LEU A 208 6.51 -11.23 7.02
C LEU A 208 6.85 -12.30 5.97
N VAL A 209 5.82 -12.88 5.33
CA VAL A 209 6.01 -13.95 4.36
C VAL A 209 6.76 -13.48 3.11
N PRO A 210 6.36 -12.41 2.39
CA PRO A 210 7.13 -11.91 1.26
C PRO A 210 8.53 -11.41 1.65
N LEU A 211 8.73 -10.88 2.86
CA LEU A 211 10.07 -10.53 3.35
C LEU A 211 10.96 -11.78 3.45
N VAL A 212 10.50 -12.84 4.10
CA VAL A 212 11.24 -14.11 4.22
C VAL A 212 11.55 -14.71 2.84
N LEU A 213 10.58 -14.69 1.93
CA LEU A 213 10.76 -15.20 0.56
C LEU A 213 11.77 -14.38 -0.25
N SER A 214 11.94 -13.09 0.04
CA SER A 214 12.91 -12.23 -0.65
C SER A 214 14.37 -12.57 -0.35
N LEU A 215 14.66 -13.16 0.82
CA LEU A 215 16.02 -13.41 1.31
C LEU A 215 16.73 -14.58 0.61
N LYS A 216 16.05 -15.34 -0.27
CA LYS A 216 16.58 -16.44 -1.12
C LYS A 216 17.60 -17.34 -0.39
N SER A 217 17.12 -18.37 0.30
CA SER A 217 17.94 -19.31 1.07
C SER A 217 17.56 -20.78 0.83
N SER A 218 18.45 -21.70 1.19
CA SER A 218 18.27 -23.15 1.02
C SER A 218 17.19 -23.74 1.94
N SER A 219 16.95 -23.14 3.11
CA SER A 219 15.94 -23.59 4.08
C SER A 219 14.99 -22.47 4.47
N LEU A 220 13.74 -22.56 4.01
CA LEU A 220 12.71 -21.58 4.36
C LEU A 220 12.43 -21.52 5.85
N LEU A 221 12.44 -22.66 6.55
CA LEU A 221 12.14 -22.72 7.98
C LEU A 221 13.16 -21.91 8.79
N LYS A 222 14.45 -22.04 8.46
CA LYS A 222 15.53 -21.28 9.12
C LYS A 222 15.39 -19.78 8.87
N GLU A 223 15.06 -19.38 7.64
CA GLU A 223 14.83 -17.98 7.31
C GLU A 223 13.62 -17.40 8.05
N PHE A 224 12.54 -18.18 8.14
CA PHE A 224 11.34 -17.77 8.85
C PHE A 224 11.62 -17.60 10.34
N LEU A 225 12.28 -18.57 10.98
CA LEU A 225 12.67 -18.49 12.38
C LEU A 225 13.59 -17.28 12.63
N ALA A 226 14.65 -17.11 11.83
CA ALA A 226 15.59 -16.01 12.02
C ALA A 226 14.94 -14.64 11.77
N THR A 227 14.14 -14.49 10.72
CA THR A 227 13.46 -13.21 10.42
C THR A 227 12.37 -12.92 11.46
N GLY A 228 11.67 -13.97 11.92
CA GLY A 228 10.65 -13.91 12.96
C GLY A 228 11.21 -13.49 14.31
N THR A 229 12.41 -13.95 14.70
CA THR A 229 13.04 -13.52 15.96
C THR A 229 13.44 -12.05 15.92
N TYR A 230 14.06 -11.57 14.83
CA TYR A 230 14.36 -10.14 14.67
C TYR A 230 13.08 -9.30 14.67
N PHE A 231 12.07 -9.72 13.91
CA PHE A 231 10.77 -9.03 13.84
C PHE A 231 10.11 -8.91 15.21
N LEU A 232 10.02 -10.02 15.95
CA LEU A 232 9.42 -10.03 17.28
C LEU A 232 10.23 -9.18 18.26
N GLY A 233 11.57 -9.26 18.22
CA GLY A 233 12.44 -8.43 19.05
C GLY A 233 12.21 -6.92 18.83
N PHE A 234 12.14 -6.48 17.57
CA PHE A 234 11.85 -5.07 17.26
C PHE A 234 10.42 -4.67 17.63
N LEU A 235 9.44 -5.53 17.37
CA LEU A 235 8.04 -5.24 17.69
C LEU A 235 7.84 -5.09 19.20
N LEU A 236 8.40 -6.02 19.99
CA LEU A 236 8.38 -5.94 21.45
C LEU A 236 9.13 -4.70 21.94
N GLY A 237 10.25 -4.33 21.32
CA GLY A 237 10.95 -3.08 21.63
C GLY A 237 10.10 -1.83 21.40
N LEU A 238 9.40 -1.74 20.26
CA LEU A 238 8.48 -0.63 19.96
C LEU A 238 7.30 -0.58 20.93
N LEU A 239 6.69 -1.73 21.25
CA LEU A 239 5.60 -1.82 22.21
C LEU A 239 6.06 -1.46 23.63
N TRP A 240 7.26 -1.86 24.03
CA TRP A 240 7.83 -1.49 25.32
C TRP A 240 8.11 0.02 25.40
N LEU A 241 8.71 0.62 24.38
CA LEU A 241 8.89 2.08 24.31
C LEU A 241 7.55 2.82 24.39
N SER A 242 6.51 2.26 23.75
CA SER A 242 5.15 2.83 23.79
C SER A 242 4.52 2.73 25.16
N TYR A 243 4.77 1.64 25.89
CA TYR A 243 4.31 1.47 27.26
C TYR A 243 4.93 2.51 28.20
N GLU A 244 6.25 2.73 28.10
CA GLU A 244 6.96 3.73 28.89
C GLU A 244 6.47 5.16 28.56
N MET A 245 6.29 5.49 27.29
CA MET A 245 5.87 6.83 26.86
C MET A 245 4.36 7.10 27.01
N GLY A 246 3.54 6.06 26.90
CA GLY A 246 2.08 6.13 27.02
C GLY A 246 1.56 5.96 28.45
N GLY A 247 2.44 5.66 29.42
CA GLY A 247 2.07 5.53 30.83
C GLY A 247 1.21 4.30 31.16
N GLY A 248 1.18 3.28 30.29
CA GLY A 248 0.39 2.07 30.52
C GLY A 248 0.13 1.22 29.26
N THR A 249 -0.73 0.21 29.42
CA THR A 249 -1.11 -0.74 28.35
C THR A 249 -2.42 -0.37 27.65
N GLN A 250 -3.08 0.71 28.04
CA GLN A 250 -4.40 1.09 27.51
C GLN A 250 -4.38 1.29 25.99
N PHE A 251 -3.29 1.85 25.46
CA PHE A 251 -3.12 2.02 24.01
C PHE A 251 -3.24 0.71 23.22
N LEU A 252 -2.94 -0.46 23.80
CA LEU A 252 -3.07 -1.74 23.10
C LEU A 252 -4.53 -2.00 22.72
N PHE A 253 -5.45 -1.71 23.63
CA PHE A 253 -6.88 -1.84 23.36
C PHE A 253 -7.36 -0.71 22.45
N SER A 254 -6.95 0.53 22.71
CA SER A 254 -7.39 1.69 21.93
C SER A 254 -6.87 1.69 20.49
N VAL A 255 -5.72 1.09 20.19
CA VAL A 255 -5.16 0.99 18.82
C VAL A 255 -5.54 -0.35 18.17
N TYR A 256 -5.08 -1.46 18.75
CA TYR A 256 -5.23 -2.78 18.13
C TYR A 256 -6.60 -3.40 18.42
N GLY A 257 -7.08 -3.28 19.66
CA GLY A 257 -8.43 -3.71 20.04
C GLY A 257 -9.50 -2.99 19.24
N PHE A 258 -9.38 -1.67 19.05
CA PHE A 258 -10.27 -0.87 18.21
C PHE A 258 -10.27 -1.33 16.75
N THR A 259 -9.09 -1.56 16.18
CA THR A 259 -8.95 -2.06 14.80
C THR A 259 -9.66 -3.40 14.61
N LEU A 260 -9.57 -4.31 15.59
CA LEU A 260 -10.16 -5.64 15.52
C LEU A 260 -11.66 -5.67 15.83
N SER A 261 -12.11 -4.89 16.82
CA SER A 261 -13.50 -4.88 17.31
C SER A 261 -14.43 -3.92 16.57
N VAL A 262 -13.88 -3.04 15.73
CA VAL A 262 -14.57 -2.10 14.83
C VAL A 262 -15.77 -1.42 15.48
N PRO A 263 -15.58 -0.72 16.62
CA PRO A 263 -16.68 -0.13 17.37
C PRO A 263 -17.26 1.10 16.66
N GLU A 264 -16.46 1.82 15.89
CA GLU A 264 -16.88 3.01 15.16
C GLU A 264 -17.33 2.64 13.75
N LEU A 265 -18.57 3.01 13.43
CA LEU A 265 -19.20 2.71 12.13
C LEU A 265 -19.43 3.97 11.31
N THR A 266 -18.60 5.00 11.52
CA THR A 266 -18.64 6.20 10.71
C THR A 266 -18.39 5.84 9.24
N PRO A 267 -19.11 6.47 8.29
CA PRO A 267 -18.92 6.20 6.88
C PRO A 267 -17.46 6.35 6.47
N ASN A 268 -16.97 5.40 5.69
CA ASN A 268 -15.62 5.39 5.13
C ASN A 268 -15.62 4.59 3.82
N MET A 269 -14.46 4.37 3.19
CA MET A 269 -14.36 3.63 1.93
C MET A 269 -14.45 2.10 2.08
N GLY A 270 -14.59 1.60 3.30
CA GLY A 270 -14.56 0.19 3.63
C GLY A 270 -15.91 -0.50 3.59
N LEU A 271 -15.85 -1.82 3.73
CA LEU A 271 -17.03 -2.70 3.74
C LEU A 271 -17.70 -2.77 5.12
N PHE A 272 -16.96 -2.46 6.18
CA PHE A 272 -17.42 -2.70 7.55
C PHE A 272 -18.56 -1.76 7.95
N TRP A 273 -18.37 -0.45 7.83
CA TRP A 273 -19.27 0.55 8.43
C TRP A 273 -20.75 0.30 8.10
N TYR A 274 -21.07 0.07 6.84
CA TYR A 274 -22.46 -0.12 6.40
C TYR A 274 -23.01 -1.49 6.82
N PHE A 275 -22.23 -2.56 6.57
CA PHE A 275 -22.65 -3.93 6.91
C PHE A 275 -22.93 -4.09 8.41
N PHE A 276 -22.05 -3.55 9.26
CA PHE A 276 -22.21 -3.61 10.72
C PHE A 276 -23.27 -2.63 11.24
N THR A 277 -23.65 -1.60 10.47
CA THR A 277 -24.77 -0.71 10.82
C THR A 277 -26.12 -1.40 10.63
N GLU A 278 -26.27 -2.23 9.59
CA GLU A 278 -27.53 -2.94 9.32
C GLU A 278 -27.69 -4.23 10.13
N MET A 279 -26.61 -4.73 10.73
CA MET A 279 -26.60 -6.04 11.37
C MET A 279 -27.09 -6.00 12.81
N PHE A 280 -27.86 -7.03 13.19
CA PHE A 280 -28.26 -7.25 14.58
C PHE A 280 -27.06 -7.51 15.50
N GLU A 281 -27.08 -6.87 16.67
CA GLU A 281 -26.02 -6.94 17.67
C GLU A 281 -25.65 -8.38 18.07
N HIS A 282 -26.64 -9.27 18.18
CA HIS A 282 -26.45 -10.68 18.51
C HIS A 282 -25.48 -11.42 17.57
N PHE A 283 -25.44 -11.05 16.28
CA PHE A 283 -24.56 -11.67 15.29
C PHE A 283 -23.24 -10.91 15.09
N ARG A 284 -23.07 -9.76 15.75
CA ARG A 284 -21.97 -8.83 15.49
C ARG A 284 -20.60 -9.48 15.63
N LEU A 285 -20.37 -10.19 16.75
CA LEU A 285 -19.09 -10.83 17.01
C LEU A 285 -18.72 -11.88 15.96
N PHE A 286 -19.68 -12.68 15.50
CA PHE A 286 -19.46 -13.71 14.49
C PHE A 286 -19.01 -13.12 13.15
N PHE A 287 -19.66 -12.05 12.70
CA PHE A 287 -19.30 -11.41 11.44
C PHE A 287 -18.02 -10.58 11.56
N ILE A 288 -17.74 -9.93 12.69
CA ILE A 288 -16.43 -9.29 12.93
C ILE A 288 -15.33 -10.33 12.77
N ALA A 289 -15.44 -11.48 13.45
CA ALA A 289 -14.44 -12.54 13.33
C ALA A 289 -14.29 -13.03 11.89
N THR A 290 -15.41 -13.21 11.17
CA THR A 290 -15.41 -13.66 9.77
C THR A 290 -14.70 -12.67 8.85
N PHE A 291 -15.00 -11.37 8.98
CA PHE A 291 -14.36 -10.33 8.17
C PHE A 291 -12.87 -10.19 8.48
N GLN A 292 -12.47 -10.28 9.76
CA GLN A 292 -11.05 -10.25 10.14
C GLN A 292 -10.30 -11.46 9.55
N VAL A 293 -10.86 -12.67 9.66
CA VAL A 293 -10.27 -13.89 9.08
C VAL A 293 -10.17 -13.79 7.55
N ASN A 294 -11.15 -13.17 6.88
CA ASN A 294 -11.13 -12.99 5.43
C ASN A 294 -9.90 -12.21 4.94
N VAL A 295 -9.38 -11.25 5.71
CA VAL A 295 -8.14 -10.54 5.34
C VAL A 295 -6.95 -11.52 5.27
N PHE A 296 -6.87 -12.47 6.20
CA PHE A 296 -5.72 -13.35 6.36
C PHE A 296 -5.80 -14.64 5.52
N ILE A 297 -6.99 -15.10 5.13
CA ILE A 297 -7.18 -16.40 4.45
C ILE A 297 -6.39 -16.52 3.14
N TYR A 298 -6.19 -15.39 2.45
CA TYR A 298 -5.47 -15.33 1.17
C TYR A 298 -3.95 -15.48 1.33
N LEU A 299 -3.39 -15.30 2.52
CA LEU A 299 -1.96 -15.32 2.76
C LEU A 299 -1.32 -16.64 2.32
N LEU A 300 -1.86 -17.76 2.78
CA LEU A 300 -1.30 -19.08 2.52
C LEU A 300 -1.33 -19.47 1.02
N PRO A 301 -2.48 -19.46 0.32
CA PRO A 301 -2.53 -19.87 -1.08
C PRO A 301 -1.68 -18.96 -1.99
N LEU A 302 -1.69 -17.64 -1.75
CA LEU A 302 -0.87 -16.70 -2.54
C LEU A 302 0.62 -16.91 -2.28
N SER A 303 1.02 -17.17 -1.04
CA SER A 303 2.43 -17.41 -0.70
C SER A 303 2.98 -18.68 -1.35
N ILE A 304 2.14 -19.72 -1.48
CA ILE A 304 2.51 -20.95 -2.21
C ILE A 304 2.67 -20.65 -3.70
N LYS A 305 1.69 -19.94 -4.31
CA LYS A 305 1.68 -19.69 -5.75
C LYS A 305 2.74 -18.69 -6.21
N LEU A 306 2.98 -17.63 -5.43
CA LEU A 306 3.89 -16.52 -5.78
C LEU A 306 5.25 -16.63 -5.08
N ARG A 307 5.66 -17.83 -4.64
CA ARG A 307 6.92 -18.07 -3.93
C ARG A 307 8.15 -17.51 -4.65
N ALA A 308 8.16 -17.53 -5.99
CA ALA A 308 9.27 -17.03 -6.80
C ALA A 308 9.26 -15.49 -6.96
N GLU A 309 8.13 -14.84 -6.71
CA GLU A 309 7.88 -13.43 -7.00
C GLU A 309 7.44 -12.68 -5.73
N PRO A 310 8.34 -12.51 -4.75
CA PRO A 310 8.01 -11.92 -3.44
C PRO A 310 7.54 -10.46 -3.54
N TYR A 311 8.00 -9.71 -4.54
CA TYR A 311 7.55 -8.34 -4.79
C TYR A 311 6.08 -8.30 -5.23
N LEU A 312 5.69 -9.19 -6.15
CA LEU A 312 4.30 -9.31 -6.59
C LEU A 312 3.40 -9.81 -5.46
N LEU A 313 3.89 -10.76 -4.64
CA LEU A 313 3.18 -11.19 -3.44
C LEU A 313 2.94 -10.02 -2.48
N CYS A 314 3.96 -9.20 -2.21
CA CYS A 314 3.83 -8.01 -1.36
C CYS A 314 2.77 -7.03 -1.89
N LEU A 315 2.81 -6.71 -3.19
CA LEU A 315 1.80 -5.87 -3.85
C LEU A 315 0.39 -6.44 -3.71
N THR A 316 0.24 -7.75 -3.93
CA THR A 316 -1.05 -8.44 -3.83
C THR A 316 -1.58 -8.40 -2.40
N LEU A 317 -0.75 -8.67 -1.39
CA LEU A 317 -1.17 -8.61 0.01
C LEU A 317 -1.50 -7.18 0.44
N LEU A 318 -0.73 -6.17 0.02
CA LEU A 318 -1.06 -4.76 0.29
C LEU A 318 -2.40 -4.34 -0.33
N SER A 319 -2.69 -4.80 -1.54
CA SER A 319 -3.97 -4.53 -2.19
C SER A 319 -5.13 -5.20 -1.45
N LEU A 320 -4.97 -6.45 -1.00
CA LEU A 320 -5.99 -7.15 -0.21
C LEU A 320 -6.21 -6.51 1.16
N ILE A 321 -5.14 -6.06 1.82
CA ILE A 321 -5.23 -5.28 3.06
C ILE A 321 -6.03 -4.00 2.81
N SER A 322 -5.77 -3.28 1.70
CA SER A 322 -6.48 -2.05 1.37
C SER A 322 -7.96 -2.26 1.06
N ILE A 323 -8.33 -3.43 0.51
CA ILE A 323 -9.72 -3.79 0.18
C ILE A 323 -10.49 -4.23 1.43
N PHE A 324 -9.86 -5.05 2.29
CA PHE A 324 -10.57 -5.79 3.34
C PHE A 324 -10.26 -5.36 4.78
N LYS A 325 -9.35 -4.40 5.02
CA LYS A 325 -9.12 -3.90 6.39
C LYS A 325 -10.33 -3.13 6.92
N SER A 326 -10.44 -3.02 8.26
CA SER A 326 -11.58 -2.37 8.94
C SER A 326 -11.85 -0.92 8.50
N TYR A 327 -10.80 -0.11 8.38
CA TYR A 327 -10.89 1.32 8.07
C TYR A 327 -9.95 1.68 6.91
N PRO A 328 -10.32 1.42 5.64
CA PRO A 328 -9.53 1.78 4.48
C PRO A 328 -9.71 3.24 4.07
N SER A 329 -8.62 3.80 3.55
CA SER A 329 -8.53 5.16 3.03
C SER A 329 -8.00 5.15 1.60
N TYR A 330 -8.21 6.23 0.87
CA TYR A 330 -7.55 6.44 -0.42
C TYR A 330 -6.02 6.47 -0.31
N GLY A 331 -5.45 6.82 0.84
CA GLY A 331 -4.00 6.77 1.04
C GLY A 331 -3.42 5.36 0.89
N ASP A 332 -4.13 4.34 1.37
CA ASP A 332 -3.73 2.93 1.24
C ASP A 332 -3.78 2.49 -0.23
N VAL A 333 -4.88 2.85 -0.91
CA VAL A 333 -5.10 2.52 -2.31
C VAL A 333 -4.08 3.22 -3.21
N GLY A 334 -3.83 4.50 -2.96
CA GLY A 334 -2.83 5.29 -3.65
C GLY A 334 -1.44 4.66 -3.56
N PHE A 335 -1.05 4.14 -2.40
CA PHE A 335 0.26 3.51 -2.23
C PHE A 335 0.44 2.28 -3.12
N TYR A 336 -0.46 1.29 -3.04
CA TYR A 336 -0.27 0.06 -3.84
C TYR A 336 -0.48 0.31 -5.34
N LEU A 337 -1.37 1.23 -5.73
CA LEU A 337 -1.51 1.65 -7.14
C LEU A 337 -0.20 2.24 -7.68
N SER A 338 0.51 3.01 -6.85
CA SER A 338 1.81 3.56 -7.21
C SER A 338 2.84 2.45 -7.44
N LEU A 339 2.79 1.36 -6.69
CA LEU A 339 3.69 0.21 -6.88
C LEU A 339 3.45 -0.54 -8.20
N LEU A 340 2.24 -0.47 -8.80
CA LEU A 340 1.95 -1.08 -10.10
C LEU A 340 2.80 -0.50 -11.24
N SER A 341 3.14 0.79 -11.15
CA SER A 341 4.05 1.43 -12.11
C SER A 341 5.46 0.82 -12.10
N GLY A 342 5.82 0.11 -11.02
CA GLY A 342 7.03 -0.72 -10.92
C GLY A 342 6.92 -2.10 -11.59
N LEU A 343 5.78 -2.44 -12.20
CA LEU A 343 5.56 -3.72 -12.89
C LEU A 343 5.26 -3.53 -14.39
N PRO A 344 6.07 -2.75 -15.15
CA PRO A 344 5.76 -2.45 -16.55
C PRO A 344 5.72 -3.70 -17.44
N HIS A 345 6.42 -4.76 -17.04
CA HIS A 345 6.47 -6.03 -17.74
C HIS A 345 5.15 -6.82 -17.70
N LEU A 346 4.21 -6.47 -16.81
CA LEU A 346 2.89 -7.10 -16.73
C LEU A 346 1.84 -6.36 -17.54
N GLY A 347 2.03 -5.07 -17.80
CA GLY A 347 1.06 -4.22 -18.51
C GLY A 347 0.53 -4.82 -19.82
N PRO A 348 1.38 -5.31 -20.74
CA PRO A 348 0.94 -5.96 -22.00
C PRO A 348 0.06 -7.20 -21.84
N PHE A 349 0.06 -7.83 -20.65
CA PHE A 349 -0.68 -9.05 -20.40
C PHE A 349 -2.01 -8.80 -19.69
N MET A 350 -2.20 -7.60 -19.10
CA MET A 350 -3.43 -7.17 -18.45
C MET A 350 -4.52 -6.94 -19.50
N LYS A 351 -5.74 -7.46 -19.26
CA LYS A 351 -6.85 -7.38 -20.23
C LYS A 351 -7.94 -6.38 -19.82
N GLN A 352 -8.09 -6.12 -18.54
CA GLN A 352 -9.22 -5.38 -17.98
C GLN A 352 -8.84 -3.96 -17.57
N SER A 353 -7.62 -3.50 -17.88
CA SER A 353 -7.09 -2.21 -17.41
C SER A 353 -8.00 -1.02 -17.72
N SER A 354 -8.54 -0.91 -18.94
CA SER A 354 -9.45 0.19 -19.32
C SER A 354 -10.77 0.13 -18.55
N PHE A 355 -11.32 -1.07 -18.37
CA PHE A 355 -12.57 -1.27 -17.62
C PHE A 355 -12.39 -0.90 -16.15
N VAL A 356 -11.31 -1.37 -15.53
CA VAL A 356 -10.94 -1.06 -14.15
C VAL A 356 -10.69 0.44 -13.97
N ALA A 357 -9.96 1.08 -14.90
CA ALA A 357 -9.70 2.51 -14.85
C ALA A 357 -10.99 3.33 -14.86
N ASN A 358 -11.96 2.97 -15.72
CA ASN A 358 -13.26 3.63 -15.77
C ASN A 358 -14.07 3.43 -14.48
N MET A 359 -14.05 2.24 -13.89
CA MET A 359 -14.73 1.99 -12.60
C MET A 359 -14.11 2.80 -11.46
N LEU A 360 -12.78 2.84 -11.38
CA LEU A 360 -12.08 3.65 -10.37
C LEU A 360 -12.38 5.14 -10.57
N LEU A 361 -12.31 5.63 -11.81
CA LEU A 361 -12.63 7.03 -12.12
C LEU A 361 -14.07 7.39 -11.74
N ALA A 362 -15.04 6.55 -12.13
CA ALA A 362 -16.44 6.74 -11.77
C ALA A 362 -16.62 6.75 -10.25
N ALA A 363 -15.98 5.82 -9.54
CA ALA A 363 -16.06 5.75 -8.08
C ALA A 363 -15.43 6.95 -7.37
N THR A 364 -14.28 7.44 -7.85
CA THR A 364 -13.61 8.61 -7.28
C THR A 364 -14.39 9.90 -7.50
N VAL A 365 -15.08 10.05 -8.63
CA VAL A 365 -15.91 11.23 -8.92
C VAL A 365 -17.24 11.15 -8.17
N LEU A 366 -17.92 10.01 -8.24
CA LEU A 366 -19.25 9.85 -7.64
C LEU A 366 -19.21 9.71 -6.12
N GLY A 367 -18.13 9.18 -5.52
CA GLY A 367 -17.98 9.04 -4.07
C GLY A 367 -18.30 10.32 -3.29
N PRO A 368 -17.52 11.40 -3.49
CA PRO A 368 -17.75 12.67 -2.81
C PRO A 368 -19.11 13.29 -3.12
N ILE A 369 -19.62 13.12 -4.35
CA ILE A 369 -20.93 13.64 -4.77
C ILE A 369 -22.04 12.92 -4.00
N LEU A 370 -22.03 11.60 -3.98
CA LEU A 370 -23.05 10.80 -3.29
C LEU A 370 -22.97 10.99 -1.77
N PHE A 371 -21.78 11.15 -1.20
CA PHE A 371 -21.61 11.53 0.20
C PHE A 371 -22.25 12.90 0.49
N GLN A 372 -22.00 13.90 -0.37
CA GLN A 372 -22.58 15.23 -0.23
C GLN A 372 -24.11 15.19 -0.33
N LEU A 373 -24.64 14.47 -1.32
CA LEU A 373 -26.08 14.32 -1.55
C LEU A 373 -26.78 13.63 -0.37
N TRP A 374 -26.08 12.71 0.30
CA TRP A 374 -26.60 12.01 1.46
C TRP A 374 -26.54 12.88 2.73
N ILE A 375 -25.34 13.34 3.11
CA ILE A 375 -25.13 13.99 4.42
C ILE A 375 -25.69 15.41 4.46
N TYR A 376 -25.47 16.21 3.41
CA TYR A 376 -25.78 17.64 3.45
C TYR A 376 -27.07 17.99 2.71
N ASN A 377 -27.32 17.37 1.55
CA ASN A 377 -28.49 17.74 0.74
C ASN A 377 -29.74 16.92 1.10
N GLY A 378 -29.59 15.76 1.76
CA GLY A 378 -30.71 14.87 2.12
C GLY A 378 -31.46 14.25 0.94
N SER A 379 -30.90 14.36 -0.28
CA SER A 379 -31.52 13.87 -1.52
C SER A 379 -31.14 12.43 -1.87
N ALA A 380 -30.17 11.86 -1.17
CA ALA A 380 -29.75 10.47 -1.28
C ALA A 380 -29.71 9.81 0.12
N ASN A 381 -29.75 8.48 0.17
CA ASN A 381 -29.55 7.72 1.40
C ASN A 381 -28.15 7.06 1.45
N ALA A 382 -27.82 6.46 2.60
CA ALA A 382 -26.54 5.78 2.86
C ALA A 382 -26.19 4.74 1.79
N ASN A 383 -27.20 4.08 1.23
CA ASN A 383 -27.04 2.97 0.30
C ASN A 383 -26.37 3.42 -1.00
N TYR A 384 -26.60 4.67 -1.46
CA TYR A 384 -25.93 5.21 -2.65
C TYR A 384 -24.42 5.34 -2.43
N PHE A 385 -24.02 5.91 -1.28
CA PHE A 385 -22.60 6.03 -0.93
C PHE A 385 -21.96 4.66 -0.71
N PHE A 386 -22.67 3.72 -0.08
CA PHE A 386 -22.17 2.36 0.07
C PHE A 386 -22.05 1.61 -1.27
N ALA A 387 -23.01 1.79 -2.18
CA ALA A 387 -22.99 1.17 -3.51
C ALA A 387 -21.76 1.62 -4.32
N ILE A 388 -21.39 2.90 -4.27
CA ILE A 388 -20.18 3.37 -4.96
C ILE A 388 -18.90 2.86 -4.29
N ASN A 389 -18.89 2.65 -2.97
CA ASN A 389 -17.78 1.98 -2.28
C ASN A 389 -17.65 0.51 -2.70
N LEU A 390 -18.76 -0.19 -2.94
CA LEU A 390 -18.72 -1.55 -3.51
C LEU A 390 -18.15 -1.56 -4.93
N VAL A 391 -18.52 -0.57 -5.77
CA VAL A 391 -17.92 -0.40 -7.11
C VAL A 391 -16.42 -0.14 -7.00
N PHE A 392 -16.00 0.72 -6.08
CA PHE A 392 -14.59 1.00 -5.81
C PHE A 392 -13.83 -0.27 -5.38
N GLY A 393 -14.33 -1.00 -4.38
CA GLY A 393 -13.73 -2.26 -3.92
C GLY A 393 -13.69 -3.33 -5.02
N THR A 394 -14.76 -3.46 -5.80
CA THR A 394 -14.84 -4.39 -6.94
C THR A 394 -13.80 -4.06 -8.02
N ALA A 395 -13.61 -2.77 -8.32
CA ALA A 395 -12.59 -2.34 -9.27
C ALA A 395 -11.17 -2.72 -8.80
N GLN A 396 -10.90 -2.60 -7.50
CA GLN A 396 -9.63 -3.03 -6.92
C GLN A 396 -9.45 -4.56 -7.02
N ILE A 397 -10.50 -5.36 -6.76
CA ILE A 397 -10.45 -6.82 -6.92
C ILE A 397 -10.16 -7.19 -8.38
N PHE A 398 -10.83 -6.55 -9.35
CA PHE A 398 -10.54 -6.77 -10.77
C PHE A 398 -9.12 -6.38 -11.15
N LEU A 399 -8.60 -5.28 -10.60
CA LEU A 399 -7.22 -4.87 -10.82
C LEU A 399 -6.22 -5.94 -10.35
N VAL A 400 -6.37 -6.40 -9.11
CA VAL A 400 -5.46 -7.38 -8.50
C VAL A 400 -5.52 -8.71 -9.23
N THR A 401 -6.72 -9.17 -9.55
CA THR A 401 -6.90 -10.41 -10.31
C THR A 401 -6.31 -10.29 -11.71
N ASP A 402 -6.49 -9.18 -12.43
CA ASP A 402 -5.91 -8.97 -13.76
C ASP A 402 -4.37 -8.93 -13.71
N VAL A 403 -3.77 -8.33 -12.68
CA VAL A 403 -2.31 -8.36 -12.46
C VAL A 403 -1.80 -9.79 -12.22
N LEU A 404 -2.51 -10.59 -11.40
CA LEU A 404 -2.15 -11.99 -11.16
C LEU A 404 -2.30 -12.85 -12.43
N PHE A 405 -3.39 -12.67 -13.18
CA PHE A 405 -3.60 -13.34 -14.45
C PHE A 405 -2.55 -12.94 -15.50
N ALA A 406 -2.20 -11.64 -15.55
CA ALA A 406 -1.13 -11.13 -16.41
C ALA A 406 0.20 -11.83 -16.12
N GLN A 407 0.53 -12.04 -14.85
CA GLN A 407 1.73 -12.78 -14.47
C GLN A 407 1.67 -14.24 -14.91
N VAL A 408 0.58 -14.95 -14.63
CA VAL A 408 0.41 -16.36 -15.04
C VAL A 408 0.52 -16.50 -16.56
N LYS A 409 -0.13 -15.59 -17.30
CA LYS A 409 -0.10 -15.55 -18.77
C LYS A 409 1.30 -15.30 -19.30
N ARG A 410 2.04 -14.36 -18.71
CA ARG A 410 3.43 -14.08 -19.06
C ARG A 410 4.32 -15.32 -18.87
N TYR A 411 4.21 -15.98 -17.71
CA TYR A 411 4.95 -17.23 -17.45
C TYR A 411 4.61 -18.32 -18.46
N PHE A 412 3.32 -18.51 -18.77
CA PHE A 412 2.88 -19.49 -19.74
C PHE A 412 3.53 -19.27 -21.11
N PHE A 413 3.54 -18.04 -21.63
CA PHE A 413 4.18 -17.76 -22.92
C PHE A 413 5.69 -17.93 -22.90
N LEU A 414 6.36 -17.55 -21.80
CA LEU A 414 7.81 -17.74 -21.69
C LEU A 414 8.20 -19.22 -21.71
N GLU A 415 7.36 -20.10 -21.15
CA GLU A 415 7.64 -21.54 -21.11
C GLU A 415 7.18 -22.31 -22.35
N LYS A 416 6.01 -21.96 -22.91
CA LYS A 416 5.33 -22.75 -23.94
C LYS A 416 5.29 -22.10 -25.32
N GLY A 417 5.71 -20.84 -25.44
CA GLY A 417 5.47 -20.05 -26.65
C GLY A 417 4.01 -19.61 -26.77
N PHE A 418 3.68 -18.93 -27.85
CA PHE A 418 2.33 -18.41 -28.11
C PHE A 418 1.62 -19.17 -29.22
N THR A 419 2.28 -20.09 -29.89
CA THR A 419 1.71 -20.95 -30.93
C THR A 419 1.42 -22.35 -30.36
N GLN A 420 0.20 -22.85 -30.55
CA GLN A 420 -0.19 -24.22 -30.23
C GLN A 420 -0.34 -25.03 -31.53
N VAL A 421 0.04 -26.30 -31.49
CA VAL A 421 -0.19 -27.21 -32.61
C VAL A 421 -1.53 -27.90 -32.36
N ASN A 422 -2.50 -27.69 -33.25
CA ASN A 422 -3.81 -28.32 -33.16
C ASN A 422 -3.73 -29.82 -33.48
N ALA A 423 -4.82 -30.55 -33.21
CA ALA A 423 -4.95 -31.98 -33.51
C ALA A 423 -4.72 -32.32 -35.00
N GLN A 424 -4.83 -31.32 -35.88
CA GLN A 424 -4.60 -31.41 -37.32
C GLN A 424 -3.15 -31.10 -37.73
N GLY A 425 -2.26 -30.81 -36.78
CA GLY A 425 -0.86 -30.43 -37.05
C GLY A 425 -0.66 -28.96 -37.43
N GLU A 426 -1.72 -28.17 -37.50
CA GLU A 426 -1.67 -26.75 -37.83
C GLU A 426 -1.25 -25.90 -36.61
N LYS A 427 -0.40 -24.90 -36.88
CA LYS A 427 0.04 -23.93 -35.88
C LYS A 427 -1.04 -22.85 -35.71
N GLU A 428 -1.79 -22.89 -34.63
CA GLU A 428 -2.72 -21.84 -34.24
C GLU A 428 -2.11 -20.93 -33.16
N LEU A 429 -2.34 -19.62 -33.28
CA LEU A 429 -2.02 -18.71 -32.19
C LEU A 429 -2.92 -19.04 -30.99
N SER A 430 -2.32 -19.14 -29.80
CA SER A 430 -3.07 -19.44 -28.58
C SER A 430 -4.20 -18.41 -28.40
N LYS A 431 -5.40 -18.88 -28.03
CA LYS A 431 -6.56 -18.02 -27.73
C LYS A 431 -6.31 -17.01 -26.60
N LEU A 432 -5.20 -17.17 -25.87
CA LEU A 432 -4.64 -16.14 -25.00
C LEU A 432 -4.03 -15.03 -25.88
N LYS A 433 -4.85 -14.17 -26.49
CA LYS A 433 -4.35 -13.02 -27.26
C LYS A 433 -3.36 -12.21 -26.42
N LEU A 434 -2.15 -11.95 -26.92
CA LEU A 434 -1.37 -10.78 -26.51
C LEU A 434 -2.20 -9.56 -26.90
N ASN A 435 -2.33 -8.58 -26.00
CA ASN A 435 -2.84 -7.30 -26.44
C ASN A 435 -1.76 -6.74 -27.36
N SER A 436 -2.01 -6.74 -28.66
CA SER A 436 -1.25 -5.93 -29.61
C SER A 436 -1.50 -4.48 -29.21
N PHE A 437 -0.50 -3.85 -28.61
CA PHE A 437 -0.48 -2.40 -28.46
C PHE A 437 -0.14 -1.74 -29.78
#